data_AF-A0A9R0Q3A4-F1
#
_entry.id   AF-A0A9R0Q3A4-F1
#
_cell.length_a   1.000
_cell.length_b   1.000
_cell.length_c   1.000
_cell.angle_alpha   90.00
_cell.angle_beta   90.00
_cell.angle_gamma   90.00
#
_symmetry.space_group_name_H-M   'P 1'
#
loop_
_entity.id
_entity.type
_entity.pdbx_description
1 polymer ?
#
loop_
_entity_poly.entity_id
_entity_poly.type
_entity_poly.pdbx_seq_one_letter_code
_entity_poly.pdbx_strand_id
1 'polypeptide(L)'
;MHSVSISASASASAIASGGARSKAAAGRRPSEIRFCGLRGDALACGSLRASHAAAATSRAVLRAASANGAAGSGDGFDYDLVIIGAGVGGHGAALHAVEEGLKTAIIEGDVVGGTCVNRGCVPSKALLAVSGRMRELHDEHHMKSLGLQVSSTGYDRQAVADHANNLASKIRSNLTNSMKAMGVDILTGFGKIVGKQRVRYGKVGFPEKEITAKNIIIATGSVPFVPKGIEIDGKTVFTSDHALKLESVPDWIAIVGSGYIGLEFSDVYTALGSEVTFVEALDQLMPGFDPEIAKLAQRVLINTRKIDYHTGVFASKITPAKDGKPVLIELIDAKTKEHKETLEVDAALIATGRAPFTSGLGLENINVVTQRGFIPVDERMQVTDADGNVLCNV
;
A
#
# COMPACT_ATOMS: atom_id res chain seq x y z
N MET A 1 -72.78 9.76 2.03
CA MET A 1 -73.17 10.53 0.82
C MET A 1 -71.88 10.74 0.03
N HIS A 2 -71.64 10.17 -1.16
CA HIS A 2 -72.36 9.19 -1.99
C HIS A 2 -71.28 8.16 -2.45
N SER A 3 -71.47 6.82 -2.45
CA SER A 3 -72.31 5.98 -3.32
C SER A 3 -72.12 6.28 -4.83
N VAL A 4 -71.88 5.33 -5.74
CA VAL A 4 -71.90 3.84 -5.72
C VAL A 4 -71.09 3.39 -6.98
N SER A 5 -70.07 2.51 -6.88
CA SER A 5 -70.04 1.08 -7.32
C SER A 5 -70.81 0.72 -8.62
N ILE A 6 -70.39 -0.20 -9.50
CA ILE A 6 -70.34 -1.69 -9.41
C ILE A 6 -69.56 -2.18 -10.68
N SER A 7 -68.56 -3.10 -10.61
CA SER A 7 -68.61 -4.57 -10.90
C SER A 7 -69.24 -4.99 -12.26
N ALA A 8 -68.85 -6.04 -13.00
CA ALA A 8 -67.72 -7.00 -13.02
C ALA A 8 -67.75 -7.70 -14.44
N SER A 9 -67.46 -8.96 -14.79
CA SER A 9 -66.95 -10.23 -14.19
C SER A 9 -66.74 -11.29 -15.31
N ALA A 10 -65.82 -12.27 -15.11
CA ALA A 10 -65.86 -13.65 -15.72
C ALA A 10 -65.69 -13.80 -17.26
N SER A 11 -65.29 -14.95 -17.85
CA SER A 11 -64.57 -16.16 -17.35
C SER A 11 -64.12 -17.13 -18.48
N ALA A 12 -62.95 -17.76 -18.30
CA ALA A 12 -62.59 -19.19 -18.55
C ALA A 12 -62.71 -19.90 -19.94
N SER A 13 -61.66 -20.71 -20.23
CA SER A 13 -61.68 -22.05 -20.89
C SER A 13 -61.99 -22.18 -22.41
N ALA A 14 -61.55 -23.23 -23.15
CA ALA A 14 -60.50 -24.26 -22.94
C ALA A 14 -60.19 -25.09 -24.23
N ILE A 15 -58.99 -25.73 -24.27
CA ILE A 15 -58.60 -27.03 -24.89
C ILE A 15 -59.07 -27.41 -26.32
N ALA A 16 -58.12 -27.70 -27.23
CA ALA A 16 -58.03 -28.91 -28.12
C ALA A 16 -57.02 -28.71 -29.30
N SER A 17 -56.51 -29.71 -30.03
CA SER A 17 -55.97 -31.06 -29.69
C SER A 17 -55.35 -31.76 -30.94
N GLY A 18 -54.28 -32.54 -30.78
CA GLY A 18 -53.82 -33.56 -31.75
C GLY A 18 -52.51 -33.26 -32.51
N GLY A 19 -51.72 -34.25 -32.96
CA GLY A 19 -51.80 -35.69 -32.65
C GLY A 19 -50.82 -36.59 -33.44
N ALA A 20 -50.15 -37.53 -32.73
CA ALA A 20 -49.50 -38.80 -33.15
C ALA A 20 -48.66 -38.85 -34.47
N ARG A 21 -47.49 -39.50 -34.53
CA ARG A 21 -47.21 -40.93 -34.21
C ARG A 21 -45.71 -41.22 -33.99
N SER A 22 -45.42 -42.45 -33.54
CA SER A 22 -44.10 -42.98 -33.15
C SER A 22 -43.32 -43.72 -34.26
N LYS A 23 -42.00 -43.83 -34.09
CA LYS A 23 -41.19 -45.04 -34.38
C LYS A 23 -39.96 -45.07 -33.45
N ALA A 24 -39.29 -46.23 -33.31
CA ALA A 24 -38.31 -46.50 -32.26
C ALA A 24 -37.05 -47.24 -32.78
N ALA A 25 -36.07 -47.40 -31.88
CA ALA A 25 -34.73 -48.01 -32.06
C ALA A 25 -33.73 -47.19 -32.90
N ALA A 26 -32.41 -47.24 -32.69
CA ALA A 26 -31.60 -47.99 -31.70
C ALA A 26 -30.50 -47.10 -31.08
N GLY A 27 -29.91 -47.52 -29.95
CA GLY A 27 -29.05 -46.65 -29.13
C GLY A 27 -27.53 -46.76 -29.34
N ARG A 28 -26.81 -45.73 -28.90
CA ARG A 28 -25.40 -45.76 -28.45
C ARG A 28 -25.27 -44.93 -27.16
N ARG A 29 -24.24 -45.22 -26.36
CA ARG A 29 -24.09 -44.73 -24.97
C ARG A 29 -23.42 -43.34 -24.92
N PRO A 30 -23.87 -42.41 -24.05
CA PRO A 30 -23.02 -41.34 -23.54
C PRO A 30 -22.13 -41.86 -22.39
N SER A 31 -20.98 -41.20 -22.16
CA SER A 31 -20.03 -41.53 -21.09
C SER A 31 -20.40 -40.87 -19.76
N GLU A 32 -20.10 -41.53 -18.64
CA GLU A 32 -20.28 -40.96 -17.30
C GLU A 32 -19.27 -39.84 -17.00
N ILE A 33 -19.72 -38.79 -16.31
CA ILE A 33 -18.90 -38.03 -15.36
C ILE A 33 -19.71 -37.98 -14.06
N ARG A 34 -19.19 -38.58 -12.98
CA ARG A 34 -19.91 -38.71 -11.71
C ARG A 34 -19.55 -37.60 -10.73
N PHE A 35 -20.56 -37.03 -10.09
CA PHE A 35 -20.41 -36.19 -8.89
C PHE A 35 -20.34 -37.09 -7.64
N CYS A 36 -19.27 -36.97 -6.85
CA CYS A 36 -19.13 -37.52 -5.50
C CYS A 36 -17.88 -36.87 -4.86
N GLY A 37 -17.79 -36.56 -3.57
CA GLY A 37 -18.75 -36.68 -2.48
C GLY A 37 -17.99 -36.73 -1.14
N LEU A 38 -18.38 -35.92 -0.16
CA LEU A 38 -17.59 -35.71 1.06
C LEU A 38 -17.57 -36.93 2.00
N ARG A 39 -16.41 -37.58 2.11
CA ARG A 39 -15.90 -38.28 3.30
C ARG A 39 -14.38 -38.06 3.37
N GLY A 40 -13.72 -37.93 4.52
CA GLY A 40 -14.22 -38.07 5.89
C GLY A 40 -13.68 -39.32 6.58
N ASP A 41 -12.36 -39.43 6.70
CA ASP A 41 -11.64 -40.43 7.49
C ASP A 41 -10.34 -39.84 8.05
N ALA A 42 -9.76 -40.47 9.07
CA ALA A 42 -8.80 -39.86 9.98
C ALA A 42 -7.41 -40.51 10.04
N LEU A 43 -6.45 -39.76 10.59
CA LEU A 43 -5.24 -40.22 11.31
C LEU A 43 -4.43 -41.38 10.69
N ALA A 44 -3.45 -41.01 9.85
CA ALA A 44 -2.23 -41.81 9.67
C ALA A 44 -1.01 -40.98 10.10
N CYS A 45 -0.28 -41.43 11.13
CA CYS A 45 0.89 -40.71 11.63
C CYS A 45 2.12 -41.00 10.74
N GLY A 46 2.54 -40.03 9.94
CA GLY A 46 3.68 -40.12 9.02
C GLY A 46 4.82 -39.16 9.38
N SER A 47 5.53 -39.41 10.49
CA SER A 47 6.63 -38.55 10.93
C SER A 47 7.90 -38.75 10.08
N LEU A 48 8.22 -37.83 9.16
CA LEU A 48 9.55 -37.75 8.50
C LEU A 48 9.82 -36.36 7.90
N ARG A 49 11.08 -35.90 7.99
CA ARG A 49 11.71 -34.80 7.21
C ARG A 49 11.27 -33.33 7.41
N ALA A 50 10.81 -32.92 8.60
CA ALA A 50 10.80 -31.49 8.97
C ALA A 50 12.16 -30.96 9.49
N SER A 51 13.09 -31.85 9.86
CA SER A 51 14.22 -31.53 10.75
C SER A 51 15.52 -31.04 10.11
N HIS A 52 15.69 -31.11 8.78
CA HIS A 52 16.94 -30.67 8.13
C HIS A 52 16.93 -29.20 7.71
N ALA A 53 15.80 -28.67 7.22
CA ALA A 53 15.71 -27.24 6.88
C ALA A 53 15.91 -26.35 8.12
N ALA A 54 15.13 -26.58 9.17
CA ALA A 54 15.23 -25.82 10.43
C ALA A 54 16.62 -25.90 11.08
N ALA A 55 17.29 -27.07 11.01
CA ALA A 55 18.65 -27.24 11.53
C ALA A 55 19.71 -26.51 10.69
N ALA A 56 19.55 -26.47 9.36
CA ALA A 56 20.44 -25.71 8.47
C ALA A 56 20.31 -24.19 8.71
N THR A 57 19.08 -23.66 8.69
CA THR A 57 18.81 -22.24 8.99
C THR A 57 19.33 -21.85 10.37
N SER A 58 19.07 -22.68 11.40
CA SER A 58 19.60 -22.44 12.75
C SER A 58 21.13 -22.38 12.77
N ARG A 59 21.82 -23.27 12.05
CA ARG A 59 23.30 -23.30 12.01
C ARG A 59 23.91 -22.14 11.22
N ALA A 60 23.24 -21.66 10.18
CA ALA A 60 23.66 -20.48 9.43
C ALA A 60 23.46 -19.18 10.24
N VAL A 61 22.28 -19.00 10.86
CA VAL A 61 22.00 -17.86 11.75
C VAL A 61 22.97 -17.83 12.94
N LEU A 62 23.28 -18.99 13.56
CA LEU A 62 24.29 -19.08 14.61
C LEU A 62 25.70 -18.69 14.11
N ARG A 63 26.06 -19.05 12.87
CA ARG A 63 27.34 -18.67 12.25
C ARG A 63 27.40 -17.17 11.98
N ALA A 64 26.35 -16.57 11.43
CA ALA A 64 26.27 -15.14 11.17
C ALA A 64 26.29 -14.32 12.48
N ALA A 65 25.50 -14.68 13.48
CA ALA A 65 25.54 -14.05 14.80
C ALA A 65 26.93 -14.16 15.45
N SER A 66 27.61 -15.30 15.28
CA SER A 66 29.01 -15.47 15.71
C SER A 66 30.02 -14.67 14.87
N ALA A 67 29.70 -14.32 13.62
CA ALA A 67 30.55 -13.51 12.74
C ALA A 67 30.37 -12.01 13.00
N ASN A 68 29.14 -11.53 13.22
CA ASN A 68 28.88 -10.18 13.71
C ASN A 68 29.56 -9.95 15.08
N GLY A 69 29.50 -10.94 15.98
CA GLY A 69 30.23 -10.94 17.26
C GLY A 69 31.76 -11.09 17.18
N ALA A 70 32.33 -11.41 16.01
CA ALA A 70 33.78 -11.49 15.80
C ALA A 70 34.35 -10.15 15.29
N ALA A 71 35.64 -9.88 15.52
CA ALA A 71 36.30 -8.68 15.02
C ALA A 71 36.60 -8.79 13.51
N GLY A 72 35.97 -7.92 12.70
CA GLY A 72 36.11 -7.89 11.24
C GLY A 72 35.32 -8.97 10.48
N SER A 73 35.27 -8.83 9.15
CA SER A 73 35.05 -9.95 8.22
C SER A 73 36.40 -10.60 7.86
N GLY A 74 36.37 -11.82 7.32
CA GLY A 74 37.60 -12.59 7.03
C GLY A 74 38.57 -11.94 6.04
N ASP A 75 38.11 -10.96 5.25
CA ASP A 75 38.89 -10.30 4.17
C ASP A 75 39.16 -8.81 4.47
N GLY A 76 39.08 -8.39 5.74
CA GLY A 76 39.49 -7.05 6.18
C GLY A 76 38.45 -5.93 6.04
N PHE A 77 37.26 -6.21 5.50
CA PHE A 77 36.10 -5.30 5.57
C PHE A 77 35.42 -5.42 6.95
N ASP A 78 34.70 -4.38 7.38
CA ASP A 78 33.88 -4.45 8.60
C ASP A 78 32.72 -5.44 8.44
N TYR A 79 32.11 -5.48 7.26
CA TYR A 79 30.95 -6.33 6.92
C TYR A 79 31.10 -7.02 5.55
N ASP A 80 30.40 -8.14 5.36
CA ASP A 80 30.20 -8.75 4.05
C ASP A 80 29.12 -8.01 3.24
N LEU A 81 28.13 -7.43 3.93
CA LEU A 81 27.03 -6.66 3.34
C LEU A 81 26.61 -5.49 4.24
N VAL A 82 26.43 -4.30 3.64
CA VAL A 82 25.75 -3.15 4.24
C VAL A 82 24.51 -2.78 3.41
N ILE A 83 23.36 -2.73 4.06
CA ILE A 83 22.08 -2.32 3.46
C ILE A 83 21.74 -0.90 3.92
N ILE A 84 21.42 0.01 2.99
CA ILE A 84 21.03 1.39 3.30
C ILE A 84 19.50 1.51 3.20
N GLY A 85 18.83 1.59 4.35
CA GLY A 85 17.38 1.68 4.51
C GLY A 85 16.76 0.38 5.06
N ALA A 86 16.10 0.45 6.22
CA ALA A 86 15.41 -0.67 6.87
C ALA A 86 13.91 -0.74 6.54
N GLY A 87 13.53 -0.30 5.34
CA GLY A 87 12.23 -0.62 4.73
C GLY A 87 12.08 -2.12 4.46
N VAL A 88 10.88 -2.56 4.06
CA VAL A 88 10.57 -3.99 3.85
C VAL A 88 11.53 -4.72 2.90
N GLY A 89 12.02 -4.05 1.85
CA GLY A 89 13.03 -4.62 0.95
C GLY A 89 14.39 -4.84 1.63
N GLY A 90 14.91 -3.81 2.31
CA GLY A 90 16.18 -3.90 3.05
C GLY A 90 16.11 -4.86 4.23
N HIS A 91 14.97 -4.92 4.92
CA HIS A 91 14.71 -5.93 5.95
C HIS A 91 14.77 -7.36 5.37
N GLY A 92 14.07 -7.62 4.27
CA GLY A 92 14.10 -8.93 3.59
C GLY A 92 15.52 -9.33 3.14
N ALA A 93 16.26 -8.37 2.56
CA ALA A 93 17.67 -8.58 2.19
C ALA A 93 18.56 -8.91 3.41
N ALA A 94 18.35 -8.24 4.55
CA ALA A 94 19.12 -8.49 5.77
C ALA A 94 18.84 -9.87 6.39
N LEU A 95 17.58 -10.34 6.36
CA LEU A 95 17.25 -11.69 6.81
C LEU A 95 17.95 -12.73 5.93
N HIS A 96 17.80 -12.63 4.61
CA HIS A 96 18.35 -13.61 3.67
C HIS A 96 19.89 -13.63 3.68
N ALA A 97 20.56 -12.47 3.75
CA ALA A 97 22.01 -12.39 3.84
C ALA A 97 22.57 -13.12 5.08
N VAL A 98 21.86 -13.05 6.20
CA VAL A 98 22.20 -13.80 7.42
C VAL A 98 21.92 -15.30 7.29
N GLU A 99 20.86 -15.70 6.57
CA GLU A 99 20.58 -17.11 6.26
C GLU A 99 21.66 -17.73 5.35
N GLU A 100 22.28 -16.94 4.47
CA GLU A 100 23.48 -17.33 3.70
C GLU A 100 24.79 -17.20 4.51
N GLY A 101 24.71 -16.74 5.76
CA GLY A 101 25.85 -16.67 6.69
C GLY A 101 26.74 -15.44 6.56
N LEU A 102 26.29 -14.37 5.89
CA LEU A 102 27.04 -13.13 5.69
C LEU A 102 27.01 -12.23 6.92
N LYS A 103 28.17 -11.67 7.30
CA LYS A 103 28.25 -10.60 8.31
C LYS A 103 27.56 -9.35 7.79
N THR A 104 26.39 -9.04 8.35
CA THR A 104 25.45 -8.07 7.76
C THR A 104 25.12 -6.93 8.70
N ALA A 105 25.10 -5.71 8.17
CA ALA A 105 24.58 -4.51 8.84
C ALA A 105 23.50 -3.81 8.00
N ILE A 106 22.61 -3.09 8.69
CA ILE A 106 21.56 -2.28 8.06
C ILE A 106 21.51 -0.88 8.67
N ILE A 107 21.60 0.14 7.82
CA ILE A 107 21.60 1.55 8.20
C ILE A 107 20.18 2.11 8.08
N GLU A 108 19.71 2.81 9.12
CA GLU A 108 18.37 3.41 9.14
C GLU A 108 18.40 4.81 9.80
N GLY A 109 17.92 5.83 9.09
CA GLY A 109 17.95 7.23 9.51
C GLY A 109 16.70 7.70 10.25
N ASP A 110 15.57 7.02 10.05
CA ASP A 110 14.26 7.31 10.65
C ASP A 110 13.81 6.12 11.52
N VAL A 111 13.17 5.11 10.93
CA VAL A 111 12.53 4.03 11.70
C VAL A 111 12.40 2.71 10.92
N VAL A 112 12.76 1.62 11.60
CA VAL A 112 12.70 0.24 11.07
C VAL A 112 11.30 -0.10 10.54
N GLY A 113 11.25 -0.77 9.39
CA GLY A 113 10.05 -1.06 8.61
C GLY A 113 9.75 0.00 7.54
N GLY A 114 10.40 1.17 7.62
CA GLY A 114 10.32 2.25 6.62
C GLY A 114 8.88 2.64 6.27
N THR A 115 8.66 3.00 5.00
CA THR A 115 7.35 3.47 4.50
C THR A 115 6.22 2.48 4.77
N CYS A 116 6.38 1.22 4.38
CA CYS A 116 5.31 0.22 4.40
C CYS A 116 4.71 -0.01 5.80
N VAL A 117 5.55 -0.05 6.84
CA VAL A 117 5.12 -0.35 8.21
C VAL A 117 4.68 0.90 8.97
N ASN A 118 5.36 2.03 8.78
CA ASN A 118 5.19 3.21 9.65
C ASN A 118 4.34 4.32 9.03
N ARG A 119 4.28 4.41 7.70
CA ARG A 119 3.68 5.52 6.94
C ARG A 119 3.15 5.02 5.58
N GLY A 120 2.44 3.89 5.60
CA GLY A 120 1.99 3.18 4.40
C GLY A 120 1.02 2.03 4.69
N CYS A 121 1.26 0.88 4.07
CA CYS A 121 0.34 -0.25 4.00
C CYS A 121 -0.19 -0.75 5.35
N VAL A 122 0.64 -0.85 6.40
CA VAL A 122 0.17 -1.39 7.70
C VAL A 122 -0.90 -0.50 8.33
N PRO A 123 -0.67 0.81 8.58
CA PRO A 123 -1.72 1.68 9.08
C PRO A 123 -2.85 1.90 8.05
N SER A 124 -2.60 1.95 6.73
CA SER A 124 -3.69 2.15 5.76
C SER A 124 -4.65 0.96 5.73
N LYS A 125 -4.16 -0.28 5.83
CA LYS A 125 -5.01 -1.48 5.90
C LYS A 125 -5.71 -1.62 7.25
N ALA A 126 -5.14 -1.07 8.33
CA ALA A 126 -5.84 -0.97 9.62
C ALA A 126 -7.03 -0.01 9.54
N LEU A 127 -6.85 1.18 8.94
CA LEU A 127 -7.94 2.13 8.72
C LEU A 127 -9.01 1.57 7.77
N LEU A 128 -8.62 0.92 6.67
CA LEU A 128 -9.54 0.25 5.74
C LEU A 128 -10.32 -0.89 6.41
N ALA A 129 -9.71 -1.64 7.34
CA ALA A 129 -10.40 -2.69 8.07
C ALA A 129 -11.52 -2.11 8.97
N VAL A 130 -11.28 -0.97 9.63
CA VAL A 130 -12.33 -0.23 10.35
C VAL A 130 -13.39 0.28 9.38
N SER A 131 -12.98 0.87 8.26
CA SER A 131 -13.86 1.45 7.24
C SER A 131 -14.83 0.42 6.64
N GLY A 132 -14.33 -0.78 6.34
CA GLY A 132 -15.14 -1.92 5.91
C GLY A 132 -16.20 -2.31 6.94
N ARG A 133 -15.83 -2.44 8.23
CA ARG A 133 -16.81 -2.71 9.30
C ARG A 133 -17.81 -1.58 9.49
N MET A 134 -17.38 -0.33 9.32
CA MET A 134 -18.28 0.83 9.40
C MET A 134 -19.33 0.77 8.28
N ARG A 135 -18.92 0.45 7.04
CA ARG A 135 -19.84 0.24 5.92
C ARG A 135 -20.79 -0.94 6.12
N GLU A 136 -20.30 -2.08 6.61
CA GLU A 136 -21.14 -3.23 6.94
C GLU A 136 -22.23 -2.87 7.97
N LEU A 137 -21.87 -2.13 9.03
CA LEU A 137 -22.80 -1.69 10.06
C LEU A 137 -23.81 -0.63 9.57
N HIS A 138 -23.44 0.19 8.58
CA HIS A 138 -24.33 1.17 7.95
C HIS A 138 -25.26 0.57 6.89
N ASP A 139 -25.00 -0.62 6.34
CA ASP A 139 -25.90 -1.29 5.41
C ASP A 139 -27.06 -1.97 6.17
N GLU A 140 -28.06 -1.16 6.53
CA GLU A 140 -29.29 -1.62 7.17
C GLU A 140 -29.98 -2.76 6.42
N HIS A 141 -29.91 -2.79 5.08
CA HIS A 141 -30.56 -3.82 4.27
C HIS A 141 -29.81 -5.15 4.38
N HIS A 142 -28.48 -5.12 4.27
CA HIS A 142 -27.65 -6.29 4.51
C HIS A 142 -27.81 -6.81 5.94
N MET A 143 -27.73 -5.95 6.96
CA MET A 143 -27.93 -6.34 8.36
C MET A 143 -29.30 -6.98 8.60
N LYS A 144 -30.39 -6.39 8.08
CA LYS A 144 -31.75 -6.96 8.20
C LYS A 144 -31.89 -8.29 7.47
N SER A 145 -31.25 -8.49 6.33
CA SER A 145 -31.25 -9.78 5.62
C SER A 145 -30.47 -10.90 6.35
N LEU A 146 -29.56 -10.54 7.26
CA LEU A 146 -28.92 -11.45 8.23
C LEU A 146 -29.74 -11.65 9.52
N GLY A 147 -30.91 -11.01 9.64
CA GLY A 147 -31.74 -11.01 10.86
C GLY A 147 -31.24 -10.09 11.97
N LEU A 148 -30.26 -9.22 11.69
CA LEU A 148 -29.68 -8.28 12.65
C LEU A 148 -30.39 -6.92 12.60
N GLN A 149 -30.42 -6.24 13.74
CA GLN A 149 -30.92 -4.86 13.87
C GLN A 149 -29.85 -4.03 14.58
N VAL A 150 -29.35 -2.99 13.92
CA VAL A 150 -28.38 -2.04 14.46
C VAL A 150 -29.11 -0.72 14.71
N SER A 151 -29.20 -0.29 15.97
CA SER A 151 -30.00 0.89 16.36
C SER A 151 -29.30 2.23 16.11
N SER A 152 -27.97 2.21 16.10
CA SER A 152 -27.12 3.40 16.01
C SER A 152 -25.69 2.99 15.70
N THR A 153 -25.04 3.72 14.81
CA THR A 153 -23.66 3.50 14.37
C THR A 153 -22.80 4.73 14.63
N GLY A 154 -21.52 4.52 14.96
CA GLY A 154 -20.58 5.60 15.26
C GLY A 154 -19.21 5.04 15.64
N TYR A 155 -18.21 5.93 15.75
CA TYR A 155 -16.82 5.57 16.01
C TYR A 155 -16.15 6.61 16.91
N ASP A 156 -15.11 6.20 17.62
CA ASP A 156 -14.16 7.11 18.28
C ASP A 156 -12.96 7.29 17.34
N ARG A 157 -12.79 8.50 16.78
CA ARG A 157 -11.69 8.84 15.86
C ARG A 157 -10.32 8.52 16.46
N GLN A 158 -10.12 8.78 17.76
CA GLN A 158 -8.86 8.57 18.41
C GLN A 158 -8.60 7.08 18.64
N ALA A 159 -9.61 6.30 19.05
CA ALA A 159 -9.48 4.85 19.15
C ALA A 159 -9.16 4.18 17.79
N VAL A 160 -9.70 4.72 16.68
CA VAL A 160 -9.39 4.26 15.31
C VAL A 160 -7.96 4.61 14.91
N ALA A 161 -7.50 5.82 15.18
CA ALA A 161 -6.10 6.23 14.98
C ALA A 161 -5.13 5.36 15.80
N ASP A 162 -5.44 5.17 17.09
CA ASP A 162 -4.63 4.40 18.02
C ASP A 162 -4.60 2.91 17.63
N HIS A 163 -5.68 2.34 17.09
CA HIS A 163 -5.67 0.98 16.53
C HIS A 163 -4.63 0.82 15.42
N ALA A 164 -4.60 1.75 14.45
CA ALA A 164 -3.64 1.75 13.35
C ALA A 164 -2.19 1.96 13.85
N ASN A 165 -1.98 2.92 14.75
CA ASN A 165 -0.67 3.23 15.35
C ASN A 165 -0.12 2.07 16.19
N ASN A 166 -0.97 1.35 16.91
CA ASN A 166 -0.59 0.17 17.70
C ASN A 166 -0.22 -1.02 16.81
N LEU A 167 -0.94 -1.26 15.71
CA LEU A 167 -0.58 -2.31 14.75
C LEU A 167 0.78 -2.01 14.07
N ALA A 168 0.97 -0.78 13.59
CA ALA A 168 2.23 -0.30 13.02
C ALA A 168 3.39 -0.47 14.01
N SER A 169 3.20 -0.04 15.26
CA SER A 169 4.23 -0.18 16.31
C SER A 169 4.57 -1.63 16.63
N LYS A 170 3.57 -2.51 16.75
CA LYS A 170 3.77 -3.95 17.00
C LYS A 170 4.57 -4.61 15.86
N ILE A 171 4.25 -4.31 14.61
CA ILE A 171 4.96 -4.87 13.45
C ILE A 171 6.40 -4.32 13.39
N ARG A 172 6.60 -3.00 13.58
CA ARG A 172 7.93 -2.39 13.72
C ARG A 172 8.79 -3.07 14.79
N SER A 173 8.25 -3.31 15.98
CA SER A 173 8.96 -3.98 17.06
C SER A 173 9.33 -5.42 16.68
N ASN A 174 8.44 -6.16 16.00
CA ASN A 174 8.74 -7.50 15.52
C ASN A 174 9.88 -7.51 14.49
N LEU A 175 9.86 -6.62 13.49
CA LEU A 175 10.93 -6.49 12.48
C LEU A 175 12.28 -6.09 13.12
N THR A 176 12.24 -5.21 14.13
CA THR A 176 13.45 -4.79 14.86
C THR A 176 14.02 -5.94 15.69
N ASN A 177 13.16 -6.75 16.31
CA ASN A 177 13.56 -7.85 17.18
C ASN A 177 14.02 -9.08 16.38
N SER A 178 13.45 -9.38 15.21
CA SER A 178 13.92 -10.49 14.36
C SER A 178 15.32 -10.24 13.82
N MET A 179 15.61 -9.04 13.30
CA MET A 179 16.96 -8.65 12.87
C MET A 179 17.99 -8.79 14.01
N LYS A 180 17.66 -8.31 15.23
CA LYS A 180 18.52 -8.45 16.41
C LYS A 180 18.72 -9.91 16.83
N ALA A 181 17.66 -10.73 16.83
CA ALA A 181 17.75 -12.15 17.17
C ALA A 181 18.57 -12.96 16.15
N MET A 182 18.64 -12.48 14.90
CA MET A 182 19.48 -13.02 13.84
C MET A 182 20.89 -12.40 13.80
N GLY A 183 21.21 -11.44 14.69
CA GLY A 183 22.54 -10.85 14.81
C GLY A 183 22.86 -9.72 13.83
N VAL A 184 21.89 -9.19 13.08
CA VAL A 184 22.08 -8.05 12.17
C VAL A 184 22.37 -6.78 12.97
N ASP A 185 23.47 -6.10 12.64
CA ASP A 185 23.82 -4.82 13.25
C ASP A 185 22.94 -3.68 12.69
N ILE A 186 22.07 -3.11 13.53
CA ILE A 186 21.18 -2.01 13.16
C ILE A 186 21.87 -0.67 13.48
N LEU A 187 22.33 0.02 12.44
CA LEU A 187 23.14 1.23 12.52
C LEU A 187 22.27 2.49 12.35
N THR A 188 21.93 3.15 13.46
CA THR A 188 21.00 4.30 13.42
C THR A 188 21.70 5.58 12.93
N GLY A 189 21.34 6.04 11.73
CA GLY A 189 21.84 7.25 11.09
C GLY A 189 21.49 7.30 9.60
N PHE A 190 21.62 8.47 8.98
CA PHE A 190 21.51 8.62 7.52
C PHE A 190 22.74 8.01 6.87
N GLY A 191 22.55 7.03 5.98
CA GLY A 191 23.64 6.40 5.23
C GLY A 191 24.02 7.20 3.98
N LYS A 192 25.31 7.47 3.80
CA LYS A 192 25.89 8.08 2.59
C LYS A 192 27.04 7.23 2.06
N ILE A 193 27.01 6.90 0.77
CA ILE A 193 28.13 6.30 0.04
C ILE A 193 29.23 7.36 -0.14
N VAL A 194 30.44 7.06 0.32
CA VAL A 194 31.60 7.98 0.25
C VAL A 194 32.70 7.47 -0.70
N GLY A 195 32.40 6.39 -1.43
CA GLY A 195 33.27 5.76 -2.42
C GLY A 195 32.88 4.30 -2.62
N LYS A 196 33.58 3.60 -3.51
CA LYS A 196 33.40 2.15 -3.69
C LYS A 196 33.58 1.42 -2.36
N GLN A 197 32.62 0.56 -2.01
CA GLN A 197 32.64 -0.28 -0.79
C GLN A 197 32.77 0.48 0.56
N ARG A 198 32.50 1.80 0.59
CA ARG A 198 32.63 2.65 1.78
C ARG A 198 31.37 3.49 2.03
N VAL A 199 30.83 3.37 3.24
CA VAL A 199 29.59 4.06 3.66
C VAL A 199 29.84 4.80 4.97
N ARG A 200 29.38 6.04 5.06
CA ARG A 200 29.23 6.76 6.32
C ARG A 200 27.81 6.70 6.82
N TYR A 201 27.64 6.71 8.14
CA TYR A 201 26.35 6.92 8.77
C TYR A 201 26.48 7.81 10.00
N GLY A 202 25.46 8.63 10.24
CA GLY A 202 25.40 9.52 11.40
C GLY A 202 24.03 10.15 11.60
N LYS A 203 23.85 10.82 12.73
CA LYS A 203 22.72 11.73 12.96
C LYS A 203 23.17 13.15 12.65
N VAL A 204 22.29 13.96 12.05
CA VAL A 204 22.57 15.37 11.77
C VAL A 204 23.00 16.08 13.07
N GLY A 205 24.14 16.78 13.02
CA GLY A 205 24.73 17.45 14.19
C GLY A 205 25.64 16.59 15.07
N PHE A 206 25.85 15.30 14.75
CA PHE A 206 26.75 14.39 15.47
C PHE A 206 27.87 13.88 14.55
N PRO A 207 29.03 13.45 15.08
CA PRO A 207 30.09 12.84 14.29
C PRO A 207 29.59 11.60 13.52
N GLU A 208 29.83 11.58 12.21
CA GLU A 208 29.61 10.39 11.38
C GLU A 208 30.63 9.29 11.71
N LYS A 209 30.20 8.03 11.53
CA LYS A 209 31.07 6.86 11.51
C LYS A 209 31.20 6.38 10.08
N GLU A 210 32.40 6.00 9.67
CA GLU A 210 32.65 5.32 8.39
C GLU A 210 32.81 3.81 8.62
N ILE A 211 32.29 3.02 7.69
CA ILE A 211 32.43 1.56 7.64
C ILE A 211 32.70 1.09 6.21
N THR A 212 33.31 -0.08 6.11
CA THR A 212 33.64 -0.78 4.87
C THR A 212 32.79 -2.03 4.72
N ALA A 213 32.34 -2.34 3.49
CA ALA A 213 31.56 -3.53 3.23
C ALA A 213 31.89 -4.15 1.87
N LYS A 214 31.98 -5.48 1.79
CA LYS A 214 32.26 -6.15 0.51
C LYS A 214 31.20 -5.83 -0.53
N ASN A 215 29.93 -5.74 -0.13
CA ASN A 215 28.79 -5.33 -0.97
C ASN A 215 27.95 -4.27 -0.24
N ILE A 216 27.29 -3.42 -1.03
CA ILE A 216 26.28 -2.46 -0.60
C ILE A 216 24.95 -2.86 -1.27
N ILE A 217 23.82 -2.60 -0.60
CA ILE A 217 22.47 -2.61 -1.20
C ILE A 217 21.77 -1.30 -0.86
N ILE A 218 21.20 -0.62 -1.86
CA ILE A 218 20.48 0.65 -1.66
C ILE A 218 18.96 0.39 -1.63
N ALA A 219 18.37 0.44 -0.43
CA ALA A 219 16.97 0.10 -0.15
C ALA A 219 16.16 1.29 0.41
N THR A 220 16.51 2.51 0.00
CA THR A 220 16.07 3.78 0.61
C THR A 220 14.61 4.18 0.33
N GLY A 221 13.95 3.52 -0.62
CA GLY A 221 12.50 3.60 -0.82
C GLY A 221 12.03 4.91 -1.48
N SER A 222 10.90 5.45 -1.00
CA SER A 222 10.20 6.56 -1.65
C SER A 222 9.42 7.46 -0.68
N VAL A 223 9.31 8.73 -1.06
CA VAL A 223 8.53 9.80 -0.38
C VAL A 223 7.28 10.16 -1.20
N PRO A 224 6.23 10.78 -0.62
CA PRO A 224 5.12 11.32 -1.39
C PRO A 224 5.61 12.35 -2.43
N PHE A 225 5.08 12.31 -3.65
CA PHE A 225 5.38 13.33 -4.66
C PHE A 225 4.36 14.47 -4.58
N VAL A 226 4.84 15.69 -4.32
CA VAL A 226 4.03 16.91 -4.26
C VAL A 226 4.37 17.80 -5.48
N PRO A 227 3.42 18.04 -6.40
CA PRO A 227 3.57 18.99 -7.49
C PRO A 227 3.92 20.42 -7.04
N LYS A 228 4.58 21.18 -7.93
CA LYS A 228 4.82 22.62 -7.72
C LYS A 228 3.49 23.38 -7.63
N GLY A 229 3.42 24.38 -6.75
CA GLY A 229 2.21 25.18 -6.50
C GLY A 229 1.36 24.70 -5.31
N ILE A 230 1.64 23.52 -4.77
CA ILE A 230 0.92 22.94 -3.64
C ILE A 230 1.72 23.19 -2.35
N GLU A 231 1.16 23.97 -1.43
CA GLU A 231 1.72 24.20 -0.10
C GLU A 231 1.16 23.16 0.90
N ILE A 232 2.02 22.51 1.66
CA ILE A 232 1.68 21.46 2.65
C ILE A 232 1.82 22.05 4.06
N ASP A 233 0.72 22.12 4.83
CA ASP A 233 0.76 22.47 6.26
C ASP A 233 0.80 21.22 7.17
N GLY A 234 0.50 20.04 6.62
CA GLY A 234 0.43 18.78 7.34
C GLY A 234 -0.83 18.58 8.20
N LYS A 235 -1.83 19.47 8.06
CA LYS A 235 -3.08 19.49 8.88
C LYS A 235 -4.34 19.63 8.02
N THR A 236 -4.36 20.61 7.12
CA THR A 236 -5.48 20.89 6.20
C THR A 236 -5.10 20.56 4.76
N VAL A 237 -3.84 20.74 4.37
CA VAL A 237 -3.27 20.24 3.11
C VAL A 237 -2.12 19.31 3.42
N PHE A 238 -2.29 18.03 3.12
CA PHE A 238 -1.43 16.98 3.65
C PHE A 238 -1.24 15.80 2.70
N THR A 239 -0.27 14.95 3.01
CA THR A 239 0.07 13.74 2.25
C THR A 239 -0.37 12.48 3.00
N SER A 240 -0.29 11.32 2.33
CA SER A 240 -0.55 10.00 2.95
C SER A 240 0.23 9.79 4.26
N ASP A 241 1.49 10.23 4.33
CA ASP A 241 2.34 10.19 5.54
C ASP A 241 1.72 10.91 6.77
N HIS A 242 0.74 11.79 6.59
CA HIS A 242 -0.03 12.47 7.64
C HIS A 242 -1.41 11.85 7.85
N ALA A 243 -2.13 11.56 6.76
CA ALA A 243 -3.50 11.05 6.76
C ALA A 243 -3.66 9.76 7.60
N LEU A 244 -2.62 8.93 7.65
CA LEU A 244 -2.57 7.69 8.42
C LEU A 244 -2.70 7.86 9.94
N LYS A 245 -2.45 9.07 10.45
CA LYS A 245 -2.65 9.39 11.86
C LYS A 245 -4.11 9.70 12.20
N LEU A 246 -4.95 9.98 11.20
CA LEU A 246 -6.35 10.37 11.34
C LEU A 246 -6.57 11.48 12.40
N GLU A 247 -5.76 12.55 12.37
CA GLU A 247 -5.84 13.67 13.33
C GLU A 247 -7.21 14.37 13.29
N SER A 248 -7.84 14.41 12.11
CA SER A 248 -9.21 14.87 11.88
C SER A 248 -9.95 13.95 10.90
N VAL A 249 -11.29 14.06 10.89
CA VAL A 249 -12.15 13.64 9.77
C VAL A 249 -12.88 14.92 9.34
N PRO A 250 -12.55 15.51 8.18
CA PRO A 250 -13.22 16.71 7.66
C PRO A 250 -14.61 16.39 7.13
N ASP A 251 -15.49 17.40 7.02
CA ASP A 251 -16.81 17.22 6.41
C ASP A 251 -16.67 17.10 4.87
N TRP A 252 -15.81 17.90 4.23
CA TRP A 252 -15.47 17.78 2.81
C TRP A 252 -13.95 17.78 2.56
N ILE A 253 -13.45 16.74 1.87
CA ILE A 253 -12.03 16.60 1.49
C ILE A 253 -11.83 16.40 -0.01
N ALA A 254 -10.94 17.22 -0.59
CA ALA A 254 -10.44 16.98 -1.94
C ALA A 254 -9.30 15.94 -1.92
N ILE A 255 -9.26 15.02 -2.89
CA ILE A 255 -8.17 14.05 -3.05
C ILE A 255 -7.54 14.24 -4.43
N VAL A 256 -6.31 14.74 -4.46
CA VAL A 256 -5.58 15.05 -5.70
C VAL A 256 -4.83 13.80 -6.17
N GLY A 257 -5.28 13.22 -7.28
CA GLY A 257 -4.81 11.95 -7.84
C GLY A 257 -5.70 10.76 -7.45
N SER A 258 -6.27 10.09 -8.45
CA SER A 258 -7.19 8.95 -8.31
C SER A 258 -6.50 7.57 -8.33
N GLY A 259 -5.19 7.54 -8.08
CA GLY A 259 -4.43 6.30 -7.93
C GLY A 259 -4.73 5.55 -6.63
N TYR A 260 -4.12 4.38 -6.43
CA TYR A 260 -4.42 3.46 -5.31
C TYR A 260 -4.43 4.14 -3.93
N ILE A 261 -3.50 5.07 -3.65
CA ILE A 261 -3.50 5.84 -2.39
C ILE A 261 -4.79 6.64 -2.22
N GLY A 262 -5.21 7.36 -3.26
CA GLY A 262 -6.43 8.17 -3.25
C GLY A 262 -7.69 7.32 -3.07
N LEU A 263 -7.75 6.14 -3.71
CA LEU A 263 -8.84 5.17 -3.53
C LEU A 263 -8.91 4.60 -2.12
N GLU A 264 -7.77 4.25 -1.52
CA GLU A 264 -7.72 3.76 -0.13
C GLU A 264 -8.22 4.84 0.85
N PHE A 265 -7.81 6.10 0.67
CA PHE A 265 -8.28 7.17 1.55
C PHE A 265 -9.70 7.64 1.26
N SER A 266 -10.21 7.58 0.02
CA SER A 266 -11.63 7.86 -0.23
C SER A 266 -12.54 6.80 0.39
N ASP A 267 -12.10 5.54 0.45
CA ASP A 267 -12.80 4.51 1.22
C ASP A 267 -12.79 4.79 2.72
N VAL A 268 -11.68 5.29 3.28
CA VAL A 268 -11.61 5.66 4.70
C VAL A 268 -12.50 6.87 5.02
N TYR A 269 -12.30 8.01 4.35
CA TYR A 269 -13.01 9.25 4.68
C TYR A 269 -14.53 9.13 4.46
N THR A 270 -14.98 8.54 3.33
CA THR A 270 -16.43 8.31 3.11
C THR A 270 -17.03 7.12 3.89
N ALA A 271 -16.24 6.38 4.67
CA ALA A 271 -16.77 5.44 5.67
C ALA A 271 -16.90 6.07 7.06
N LEU A 272 -16.16 7.15 7.31
CA LEU A 272 -16.16 7.90 8.58
C LEU A 272 -17.01 9.19 8.53
N GLY A 273 -17.60 9.52 7.37
CA GLY A 273 -18.67 10.51 7.23
C GLY A 273 -18.44 11.58 6.16
N SER A 274 -17.17 11.81 5.78
CA SER A 274 -16.79 12.87 4.84
C SER A 274 -17.44 12.72 3.46
N GLU A 275 -17.65 13.84 2.80
CA GLU A 275 -17.83 13.93 1.35
C GLU A 275 -16.44 14.06 0.70
N VAL A 276 -16.24 13.46 -0.48
CA VAL A 276 -14.94 13.43 -1.15
C VAL A 276 -15.07 13.95 -2.59
N THR A 277 -14.11 14.76 -3.03
CA THR A 277 -13.98 15.17 -4.44
C THR A 277 -12.60 14.79 -4.97
N PHE A 278 -12.54 13.91 -5.98
CA PHE A 278 -11.27 13.64 -6.67
C PHE A 278 -10.91 14.76 -7.64
N VAL A 279 -9.62 15.11 -7.68
CA VAL A 279 -9.03 15.98 -8.71
C VAL A 279 -8.03 15.15 -9.49
N GLU A 280 -8.29 14.90 -10.77
CA GLU A 280 -7.49 14.03 -11.63
C GLU A 280 -7.08 14.74 -12.92
N ALA A 281 -5.78 14.65 -13.24
CA ALA A 281 -5.16 15.35 -14.37
C ALA A 281 -5.40 14.65 -15.72
N LEU A 282 -5.74 13.36 -15.69
CA LEU A 282 -6.05 12.57 -16.87
C LEU A 282 -7.57 12.48 -17.09
N ASP A 283 -7.98 12.15 -18.31
CA ASP A 283 -9.39 12.24 -18.75
C ASP A 283 -10.35 11.27 -18.02
N GLN A 284 -9.82 10.28 -17.29
CA GLN A 284 -10.57 9.30 -16.52
C GLN A 284 -9.97 9.08 -15.13
N LEU A 285 -10.80 8.65 -14.18
CA LEU A 285 -10.35 8.12 -12.89
C LEU A 285 -9.55 6.82 -13.06
N MET A 286 -8.71 6.52 -12.07
CA MET A 286 -7.89 5.31 -11.98
C MET A 286 -6.99 5.10 -13.23
N PRO A 287 -6.24 6.13 -13.67
CA PRO A 287 -5.34 5.99 -14.81
C PRO A 287 -4.24 4.96 -14.52
N GLY A 288 -3.96 4.10 -15.50
CA GLY A 288 -2.97 3.01 -15.38
C GLY A 288 -3.51 1.70 -14.78
N PHE A 289 -4.76 1.66 -14.33
CA PHE A 289 -5.47 0.40 -14.10
C PHE A 289 -6.00 -0.15 -15.44
N ASP A 290 -6.32 -1.45 -15.48
CA ASP A 290 -7.06 -2.04 -16.59
C ASP A 290 -8.43 -1.35 -16.78
N PRO A 291 -8.85 -1.02 -18.02
CA PRO A 291 -10.10 -0.28 -18.25
C PRO A 291 -11.38 -0.98 -17.79
N GLU A 292 -11.46 -2.31 -17.84
CA GLU A 292 -12.65 -3.05 -17.38
C GLU A 292 -12.70 -3.11 -15.85
N ILE A 293 -11.54 -3.33 -15.21
CA ILE A 293 -11.39 -3.27 -13.75
C ILE A 293 -11.72 -1.86 -13.25
N ALA A 294 -11.18 -0.80 -13.88
CA ALA A 294 -11.46 0.59 -13.52
C ALA A 294 -12.95 0.93 -13.65
N LYS A 295 -13.61 0.50 -14.73
CA LYS A 295 -15.05 0.71 -14.96
C LYS A 295 -15.93 -0.03 -13.93
N LEU A 296 -15.53 -1.22 -13.49
CA LEU A 296 -16.22 -1.95 -12.42
C LEU A 296 -15.97 -1.29 -11.05
N ALA A 297 -14.71 -0.94 -10.75
CA ALA A 297 -14.32 -0.25 -9.53
C ALA A 297 -15.04 1.10 -9.38
N GLN A 298 -15.18 1.88 -10.45
CA GLN A 298 -15.90 3.14 -10.42
C GLN A 298 -17.39 2.92 -10.05
N ARG A 299 -18.03 1.93 -10.68
CA ARG A 299 -19.43 1.58 -10.37
C ARG A 299 -19.63 1.18 -8.89
N VAL A 300 -18.68 0.48 -8.28
CA VAL A 300 -18.84 -0.16 -6.96
C VAL A 300 -18.24 0.66 -5.81
N LEU A 301 -17.18 1.42 -6.06
CA LEU A 301 -16.38 2.14 -5.06
C LEU A 301 -16.47 3.66 -5.15
N ILE A 302 -17.01 4.22 -6.24
CA ILE A 302 -17.20 5.67 -6.45
C ILE A 302 -18.70 5.97 -6.46
N ASN A 303 -19.43 5.48 -7.46
CA ASN A 303 -20.83 5.85 -7.74
C ASN A 303 -21.86 5.42 -6.67
N THR A 304 -21.45 4.62 -5.68
CA THR A 304 -22.28 4.15 -4.54
C THR A 304 -22.09 4.98 -3.28
N ARG A 305 -21.25 6.02 -3.33
CA ARG A 305 -20.73 6.75 -2.16
C ARG A 305 -20.83 8.27 -2.37
N LYS A 306 -20.54 9.02 -1.30
CA LYS A 306 -20.35 10.48 -1.37
C LYS A 306 -19.01 10.85 -2.02
N ILE A 307 -18.85 10.51 -3.30
CA ILE A 307 -17.63 10.78 -4.07
C ILE A 307 -18.00 11.43 -5.40
N ASP A 308 -17.58 12.69 -5.58
CA ASP A 308 -17.59 13.40 -6.86
C ASP A 308 -16.17 13.48 -7.45
N TYR A 309 -16.02 13.93 -8.70
CA TYR A 309 -14.72 14.02 -9.35
C TYR A 309 -14.64 15.02 -10.51
N HIS A 310 -13.48 15.68 -10.61
CA HIS A 310 -13.08 16.50 -11.74
C HIS A 310 -11.92 15.77 -12.44
N THR A 311 -12.15 15.21 -13.62
CA THR A 311 -11.11 14.65 -14.50
C THR A 311 -10.64 15.68 -15.53
N GLY A 312 -9.47 15.45 -16.14
CA GLY A 312 -8.87 16.36 -17.11
C GLY A 312 -8.47 17.73 -16.53
N VAL A 313 -8.14 17.81 -15.23
CA VAL A 313 -7.78 19.07 -14.56
C VAL A 313 -6.56 18.94 -13.64
N PHE A 314 -5.72 19.98 -13.61
CA PHE A 314 -4.68 20.09 -12.58
C PHE A 314 -5.15 21.02 -11.46
N ALA A 315 -4.91 20.62 -10.21
CA ALA A 315 -4.70 21.59 -9.14
C ALA A 315 -3.40 22.33 -9.41
N SER A 316 -3.48 23.55 -9.96
CA SER A 316 -2.32 24.38 -10.32
C SER A 316 -1.67 25.00 -9.09
N LYS A 317 -2.50 25.31 -8.09
CA LYS A 317 -2.09 25.87 -6.81
C LYS A 317 -3.05 25.42 -5.72
N ILE A 318 -2.51 25.08 -4.54
CA ILE A 318 -3.30 24.76 -3.35
C ILE A 318 -2.76 25.59 -2.18
N THR A 319 -3.67 26.30 -1.51
CA THR A 319 -3.38 27.16 -0.37
C THR A 319 -4.06 26.60 0.88
N PRO A 320 -3.33 26.28 1.97
CA PRO A 320 -3.90 25.78 3.22
C PRO A 320 -4.94 26.69 3.87
N ALA A 321 -5.84 26.09 4.64
CA ALA A 321 -6.86 26.82 5.39
C ALA A 321 -6.18 27.71 6.44
N LYS A 322 -6.52 29.01 6.45
CA LYS A 322 -5.82 30.02 7.26
C LYS A 322 -6.74 31.18 7.61
N ASP A 323 -6.58 31.71 8.83
CA ASP A 323 -7.26 32.92 9.32
C ASP A 323 -8.80 32.85 9.14
N GLY A 324 -9.37 31.65 9.32
CA GLY A 324 -10.81 31.36 9.17
C GLY A 324 -11.27 31.04 7.74
N LYS A 325 -10.38 31.00 6.75
CA LYS A 325 -10.68 30.62 5.35
C LYS A 325 -10.46 29.13 5.11
N PRO A 326 -11.24 28.50 4.21
CA PRO A 326 -11.06 27.10 3.79
C PRO A 326 -9.77 26.89 3.00
N VAL A 327 -9.44 25.62 2.69
CA VAL A 327 -8.40 25.28 1.71
C VAL A 327 -8.89 25.71 0.32
N LEU A 328 -8.04 26.45 -0.40
CA LEU A 328 -8.33 26.91 -1.76
C LEU A 328 -7.54 26.09 -2.77
N ILE A 329 -8.25 25.50 -3.75
CA ILE A 329 -7.68 24.66 -4.82
C ILE A 329 -8.00 25.30 -6.17
N GLU A 330 -7.01 25.92 -6.79
CA GLU A 330 -7.15 26.48 -8.15
C GLU A 330 -7.08 25.36 -9.18
N LEU A 331 -8.17 25.13 -9.92
CA LEU A 331 -8.25 24.12 -10.98
C LEU A 331 -8.07 24.74 -12.36
N ILE A 332 -7.15 24.17 -13.14
CA ILE A 332 -6.93 24.52 -14.56
C ILE A 332 -7.19 23.31 -15.45
N ASP A 333 -7.63 23.56 -16.68
CA ASP A 333 -7.80 22.51 -17.69
C ASP A 333 -6.44 21.83 -18.02
N ALA A 334 -6.45 20.50 -18.15
CA ALA A 334 -5.23 19.73 -18.36
C ALA A 334 -4.57 19.96 -19.73
N LYS A 335 -5.32 20.41 -20.73
CA LYS A 335 -4.89 20.61 -22.12
C LYS A 335 -4.63 22.10 -22.41
N THR A 336 -5.56 23.00 -22.09
CA THR A 336 -5.41 24.44 -22.40
C THR A 336 -4.63 25.23 -21.34
N LYS A 337 -4.58 24.72 -20.10
CA LYS A 337 -4.03 25.40 -18.90
C LYS A 337 -4.79 26.65 -18.45
N GLU A 338 -5.97 26.90 -19.01
CA GLU A 338 -6.85 27.99 -18.59
C GLU A 338 -7.48 27.69 -17.23
N HIS A 339 -7.77 28.73 -16.44
CA HIS A 339 -8.52 28.59 -15.19
C HIS A 339 -9.95 28.13 -15.47
N LYS A 340 -10.39 27.12 -14.73
CA LYS A 340 -11.70 26.50 -14.87
C LYS A 340 -12.61 26.86 -13.71
N GLU A 341 -12.11 26.67 -12.49
CA GLU A 341 -12.84 26.83 -11.23
C GLU A 341 -11.84 26.90 -10.06
N THR A 342 -12.31 27.32 -8.89
CA THR A 342 -11.56 27.20 -7.63
C THR A 342 -12.44 26.51 -6.62
N LEU A 343 -12.00 25.38 -6.08
CA LEU A 343 -12.72 24.67 -5.02
C LEU A 343 -12.32 25.21 -3.65
N GLU A 344 -13.30 25.34 -2.77
CA GLU A 344 -13.14 25.69 -1.35
C GLU A 344 -13.56 24.48 -0.50
N VAL A 345 -12.62 23.88 0.24
CA VAL A 345 -12.84 22.63 1.00
C VAL A 345 -12.21 22.69 2.40
N ASP A 346 -12.61 21.80 3.32
CA ASP A 346 -12.01 21.78 4.67
C ASP A 346 -10.57 21.22 4.65
N ALA A 347 -10.31 20.28 3.74
CA ALA A 347 -9.01 19.62 3.62
C ALA A 347 -8.68 19.16 2.19
N ALA A 348 -7.39 18.98 1.90
CA ALA A 348 -6.89 18.38 0.68
C ALA A 348 -5.81 17.30 0.96
N LEU A 349 -6.06 16.08 0.51
CA LEU A 349 -5.08 14.99 0.49
C LEU A 349 -4.36 14.94 -0.86
N ILE A 350 -3.04 15.09 -0.83
CA ILE A 350 -2.17 15.02 -1.99
C ILE A 350 -1.72 13.56 -2.19
N ALA A 351 -2.31 12.89 -3.18
CA ALA A 351 -2.12 11.48 -3.51
C ALA A 351 -1.51 11.25 -4.91
N THR A 352 -0.83 12.26 -5.45
CA THR A 352 -0.20 12.36 -6.79
C THR A 352 1.01 11.45 -7.02
N GLY A 353 1.05 10.27 -6.39
CA GLY A 353 2.12 9.29 -6.50
C GLY A 353 3.27 9.47 -5.50
N ARG A 354 4.39 8.79 -5.75
CA ARG A 354 5.60 8.79 -4.90
C ARG A 354 6.85 8.94 -5.75
N ALA A 355 7.87 9.60 -5.19
CA ALA A 355 9.18 9.80 -5.80
C ALA A 355 10.25 8.98 -5.06
N PRO A 356 11.27 8.43 -5.75
CA PRO A 356 12.37 7.69 -5.13
C PRO A 356 13.19 8.59 -4.19
N PHE A 357 13.63 8.05 -3.05
CA PHE A 357 14.41 8.80 -2.07
C PHE A 357 15.92 8.58 -2.26
N THR A 358 16.51 9.39 -3.15
CA THR A 358 17.92 9.28 -3.58
C THR A 358 18.78 10.50 -3.26
N SER A 359 18.18 11.60 -2.82
CA SER A 359 18.89 12.83 -2.44
C SER A 359 19.82 12.61 -1.25
N GLY A 360 21.07 13.07 -1.37
CA GLY A 360 22.08 13.00 -0.30
C GLY A 360 22.81 11.65 -0.16
N LEU A 361 22.40 10.60 -0.87
CA LEU A 361 22.96 9.24 -0.73
C LEU A 361 24.43 9.08 -1.15
N GLY A 362 25.03 10.06 -1.83
CA GLY A 362 26.44 9.96 -2.21
C GLY A 362 26.72 9.24 -3.53
N LEU A 363 25.71 9.10 -4.38
CA LEU A 363 25.79 8.49 -5.71
C LEU A 363 26.86 9.15 -6.60
N GLU A 364 27.14 10.43 -6.38
CA GLU A 364 28.21 11.17 -7.05
C GLU A 364 29.61 10.57 -6.80
N ASN A 365 29.82 9.94 -5.63
CA ASN A 365 31.11 9.36 -5.23
C ASN A 365 31.38 7.98 -5.87
N ILE A 366 30.43 7.47 -6.65
CA ILE A 366 30.51 6.21 -7.40
C ILE A 366 30.09 6.37 -8.88
N ASN A 367 30.07 7.59 -9.42
CA ASN A 367 29.72 7.89 -10.82
C ASN A 367 28.26 7.54 -11.22
N VAL A 368 27.32 7.50 -10.28
CA VAL A 368 25.92 7.11 -10.56
C VAL A 368 25.03 8.34 -10.77
N VAL A 369 24.37 8.41 -11.93
CA VAL A 369 23.43 9.50 -12.28
C VAL A 369 22.00 8.97 -12.31
N THR A 370 21.12 9.58 -11.53
CA THR A 370 19.73 9.11 -11.39
C THR A 370 18.85 9.45 -12.59
N GLN A 371 18.09 8.48 -13.10
CA GLN A 371 17.11 8.69 -14.17
C GLN A 371 15.74 8.98 -13.57
N ARG A 372 15.19 10.20 -13.78
CA ARG A 372 13.96 10.68 -13.10
C ARG A 372 14.01 10.53 -11.55
N GLY A 373 15.20 10.61 -10.97
CA GLY A 373 15.45 10.39 -9.54
C GLY A 373 15.65 8.93 -9.13
N PHE A 374 15.35 7.95 -9.98
CA PHE A 374 15.63 6.53 -9.73
C PHE A 374 17.10 6.21 -9.96
N ILE A 375 17.64 5.26 -9.21
CA ILE A 375 18.95 4.67 -9.48
C ILE A 375 18.79 3.72 -10.67
N PRO A 376 19.58 3.85 -11.75
CA PRO A 376 19.52 2.91 -12.87
C PRO A 376 20.17 1.57 -12.47
N VAL A 377 19.54 0.48 -12.90
CA VAL A 377 19.96 -0.89 -12.59
C VAL A 377 19.78 -1.81 -13.80
N ASP A 378 20.48 -2.94 -13.82
CA ASP A 378 20.27 -4.01 -14.80
C ASP A 378 19.12 -4.97 -14.42
N GLU A 379 18.88 -6.01 -15.22
CA GLU A 379 17.88 -7.06 -14.96
C GLU A 379 18.14 -7.87 -13.68
N ARG A 380 19.33 -7.74 -13.08
CA ARG A 380 19.77 -8.41 -11.85
C ARG A 380 19.77 -7.46 -10.64
N MET A 381 19.23 -6.25 -10.80
CA MET A 381 19.21 -5.16 -9.81
C MET A 381 20.60 -4.60 -9.44
N GLN A 382 21.64 -4.85 -10.25
CA GLN A 382 22.98 -4.27 -10.04
C GLN A 382 23.01 -2.84 -10.55
N VAL A 383 23.62 -1.91 -9.80
CA VAL A 383 23.62 -0.48 -10.15
C VAL A 383 24.50 -0.21 -11.38
N THR A 384 24.03 0.65 -12.29
CA THR A 384 24.83 1.13 -13.43
C THR A 384 25.36 2.55 -13.22
N ASP A 385 26.58 2.81 -13.71
CA ASP A 385 27.20 4.14 -13.69
C ASP A 385 26.78 5.01 -14.90
N ALA A 386 27.21 6.27 -14.89
CA ALA A 386 26.90 7.26 -15.93
C ALA A 386 27.40 6.85 -17.34
N ASP A 387 28.41 5.99 -17.41
CA ASP A 387 29.00 5.46 -18.63
C ASP A 387 28.32 4.15 -19.08
N GLY A 388 27.33 3.66 -18.31
CA GLY A 388 26.55 2.46 -18.60
C GLY A 388 27.16 1.15 -18.11
N ASN A 389 28.25 1.20 -17.34
CA ASN A 389 28.89 0.01 -16.79
C ASN A 389 28.17 -0.47 -15.53
N VAL A 390 28.10 -1.79 -15.33
CA VAL A 390 27.63 -2.36 -14.07
C VAL A 390 28.69 -2.14 -12.98
N LEU A 391 28.29 -1.49 -11.89
CA LEU A 391 29.11 -1.38 -10.69
C LEU A 391 29.05 -2.70 -9.93
N CYS A 392 30.18 -3.41 -9.90
CA CYS A 392 30.35 -4.49 -8.94
C CYS A 392 30.20 -3.92 -7.51
N ASN A 393 29.46 -4.65 -6.67
CA ASN A 393 29.37 -4.47 -5.21
C ASN A 393 28.47 -3.31 -4.72
N VAL A 394 27.55 -2.78 -5.55
CA VAL A 394 26.55 -1.75 -5.18
C VAL A 394 25.18 -2.02 -5.83
#